data_AF-A0A1L3LMI6-F1
#
_entry.id   AF-A0A1L3LMI6-F1
#
_cell.length_a   1.000
_cell.length_b   1.000
_cell.length_c   1.000
_cell.angle_alpha   90.00
_cell.angle_beta   90.00
_cell.angle_gamma   90.00
#
_symmetry.space_group_name_H-M   'P 1'
#
loop_
_entity.id
_entity.type
_entity.pdbx_description
1 polymer ?
#
loop_
_entity_poly.entity_id
_entity_poly.type
_entity_poly.pdbx_seq_one_letter_code
_entity_poly.pdbx_strand_id
1 'polypeptide(L)' 'MAYGTWLPNSGREIRDSIMFEKYLNNPREVAPTELLTEIYLPLK' A
#
# COMPACT_ATOMS: atom_id res chain seq x y z
N MET A 1 1.35 -11.26 2.95
CA MET A 1 1.30 -9.91 2.36
C MET A 1 0.06 -9.21 2.92
N ALA A 2 0.21 -8.07 3.60
CA ALA A 2 -0.80 -7.50 4.51
C ALA A 2 -2.17 -7.17 3.86
N TYR A 3 -2.18 -6.85 2.57
CA TYR A 3 -3.42 -6.50 1.85
C TYR A 3 -4.26 -7.71 1.44
N GLY A 4 -3.64 -8.89 1.30
CA GLY A 4 -4.31 -10.10 0.82
C GLY A 4 -5.35 -10.66 1.80
N THR A 5 -5.23 -10.35 3.10
CA THR A 5 -6.17 -10.78 4.13
C THR A 5 -7.11 -9.65 4.58
N TRP A 6 -6.66 -8.39 4.55
CA TRP A 6 -7.52 -7.25 4.89
C TRP A 6 -8.59 -7.02 3.84
N LEU A 7 -8.24 -7.07 2.56
CA LEU A 7 -9.15 -6.73 1.48
C LEU A 7 -10.38 -7.65 1.42
N PRO A 8 -10.27 -8.99 1.45
CA PRO A 8 -11.44 -9.86 1.43
C PRO A 8 -12.39 -9.64 2.63
N ASN A 9 -11.83 -9.26 3.78
CA ASN A 9 -12.60 -8.99 5.00
C ASN A 9 -13.19 -7.57 5.06
N SER A 10 -12.74 -6.65 4.20
CA SER A 10 -13.17 -5.26 4.22
C SER A 10 -14.53 -5.02 3.55
N GLY A 11 -15.03 -6.00 2.78
CA GLY A 11 -16.26 -5.87 1.97
C GLY A 11 -16.12 -4.90 0.79
N ARG A 12 -14.89 -4.46 0.46
CA ARG A 12 -14.60 -3.51 -0.61
C ARG A 12 -14.05 -4.24 -1.83
N GLU A 13 -14.47 -3.80 -3.02
CA GLU A 13 -13.94 -4.31 -4.29
C GLU A 13 -12.82 -3.41 -4.81
N ILE A 14 -11.75 -4.02 -5.33
CA ILE A 14 -10.74 -3.30 -6.11
C ILE A 14 -11.38 -2.85 -7.42
N ARG A 15 -11.17 -1.59 -7.79
CA ARG A 15 -11.46 -1.10 -9.14
C ARG A 15 -10.31 -1.43 -10.08
N ASP A 16 -10.61 -1.71 -11.34
CA ASP A 16 -9.62 -1.93 -12.40
C ASP A 16 -8.81 -0.64 -12.68
N SER A 17 -7.76 -0.43 -11.91
CA SER A 17 -6.88 0.73 -11.94
C SER A 17 -5.54 0.35 -11.32
N ILE A 18 -4.50 1.12 -11.64
CA ILE A 18 -3.14 0.85 -11.16
C ILE A 18 -3.07 1.02 -9.64
N MET A 19 -2.55 0.00 -8.98
CA MET A 19 -2.05 0.08 -7.60
C MET A 19 -0.62 0.60 -7.63
N PHE A 20 -0.29 1.51 -6.70
CA PHE A 20 1.08 2.00 -6.59
C PHE A 20 1.45 2.30 -5.14
N GLU A 21 2.75 2.33 -4.89
CA GLU A 21 3.35 2.67 -3.61
C GLU A 21 4.02 4.03 -3.72
N LYS A 22 3.83 4.87 -2.71
CA LYS A 22 4.46 6.19 -2.62
C LYS A 22 5.35 6.23 -1.38
N TYR A 23 6.65 6.35 -1.61
CA TYR A 23 7.63 6.53 -0.55
C TYR A 23 7.50 7.94 0.05
N LEU A 24 7.27 8.03 1.35
CA LEU A 24 7.20 9.30 2.08
C LEU A 24 8.58 9.81 2.49
N ASN A 25 9.55 8.90 2.61
CA ASN A 25 10.95 9.21 2.87
C ASN A 25 11.87 8.37 1.96
N ASN A 26 13.12 8.83 1.80
CA ASN A 26 14.05 8.20 0.88
C ASN A 26 14.60 6.89 1.49
N PRO A 27 14.37 5.71 0.89
CA PRO A 27 14.86 4.43 1.40
C PRO A 27 16.40 4.33 1.44
N ARG A 28 17.11 5.26 0.78
CA ARG A 28 18.58 5.35 0.84
C ARG A 28 19.08 6.18 2.02
N GLU A 29 18.21 6.94 2.67
CA GLU A 29 18.56 7.89 3.74
C GLU A 29 18.08 7.42 5.12
N VAL A 30 17.06 6.56 5.20
CA VAL A 30 16.51 6.04 6.47
C VAL A 30 16.78 4.55 6.63
N ALA A 31 16.79 4.08 7.88
CA ALA A 31 16.85 2.65 8.15
C ALA A 31 15.59 1.94 7.62
N PRO A 32 15.66 0.64 7.23
CA PRO A 32 14.50 -0.09 6.70
C PRO A 32 13.28 -0.11 7.63
N THR A 33 13.51 -0.06 8.95
CA THR A 33 12.45 -0.03 9.96
C THR A 33 11.75 1.33 10.06
N GLU A 34 12.35 2.38 9.51
CA GLU A 34 11.83 3.75 9.51
C GLU A 34 11.33 4.18 8.13
N LEU A 35 11.46 3.32 7.12
CA LEU A 35 10.94 3.56 5.78
C LEU A 35 9.40 3.62 5.83
N LEU A 36 8.86 4.77 5.45
CA LEU A 36 7.44 5.04 5.39
C LEU A 36 6.97 5.01 3.94
N THR A 37 5.99 4.15 3.67
CA THR A 37 5.42 3.98 2.33
C THR A 37 3.90 4.01 2.44
N GLU A 38 3.25 4.86 1.65
CA GLU A 38 1.81 4.83 1.45
C GLU A 38 1.48 3.86 0.33
N ILE A 39 0.46 3.03 0.55
CA ILE A 39 0.01 2.06 -0.45
C ILE A 39 -1.37 2.49 -0.94
N TYR A 40 -1.46 2.81 -2.23
CA TYR A 40 -2.67 3.30 -2.87
C TYR A 40 -3.39 2.13 -3.54
N LEU A 41 -4.50 1.72 -2.93
CA LEU A 41 -5.39 0.69 -3.46
C LEU A 41 -6.63 1.35 -4.07
N PRO A 42 -6.86 1.25 -5.39
CA PRO A 42 -8.06 1.80 -6.00
C PRO A 42 -9.27 0.94 -5.64
N LEU A 43 -10.21 1.53 -4.91
CA LEU A 43 -11.47 0.91 -4.50
C LEU A 43 -12.63 1.41 -5.40
N LYS A 44 -13.65 0.58 -5.61
CA LYS A 44 -14.89 0.96 -6.32
C LYS A 44 -15.82 1.82 -5.47
#